data_AF-A0A3C0ASG9-F1
#
_entry.id   AF-A0A3C0ASG9-F1
#
_cell.length_a   1.000
_cell.length_b   1.000
_cell.length_c   1.000
_cell.angle_alpha   90.00
_cell.angle_beta   90.00
_cell.angle_gamma   90.00
#
_symmetry.space_group_name_H-M   'P 1'
#
loop_
_entity.id
_entity.type
_entity.pdbx_description
1 polymer ?
#
loop_
_entity_poly.entity_id
_entity_poly.type
_entity_poly.pdbx_seq_one_letter_code
_entity_poly.pdbx_strand_id
1 'polypeptide(L)'
;MLHSTSREDQTPIRTTPAVGVVVVVVLLVVSFKPWTLVAWQSRDDLEAIAQNILADLRSESDIRSEEAILYTYAEPALFYYLKAQGHPLTGPVADLEFLNSITAQNPAYLIVGPHAAADPNFQKQFAPVRDRFELVHSYDYSPSLLVRLNQASPGDVSKTEPVLLYRAR
;
A
#
# COMPACT_ATOMS: atom_id res chain seq x y z
N MET A 1 -53.47 51.39 -34.07
CA MET A 1 -52.55 50.22 -34.08
C MET A 1 -51.14 50.76 -33.91
N LEU A 2 -50.59 50.73 -32.69
CA LEU A 2 -49.17 50.99 -32.42
C LEU A 2 -48.79 50.14 -31.21
N HIS A 3 -47.79 49.28 -31.43
CA HIS A 3 -47.40 48.17 -30.57
C HIS A 3 -46.86 48.61 -29.20
N SER A 4 -47.31 47.89 -28.18
CA SER A 4 -46.65 47.77 -26.88
C SER A 4 -45.44 46.86 -27.02
N THR A 5 -44.27 47.31 -26.58
CA THR A 5 -43.11 46.44 -26.32
C THR A 5 -42.66 46.66 -24.88
N SER A 6 -43.06 45.73 -24.00
CA SER A 6 -42.49 45.60 -22.65
C SER A 6 -41.06 45.08 -22.79
N ARG A 7 -40.08 45.87 -22.36
CA ARG A 7 -38.68 45.45 -22.25
C ARG A 7 -38.51 44.75 -20.90
N GLU A 8 -38.24 43.44 -20.93
CA GLU A 8 -37.79 42.68 -19.77
C GLU A 8 -36.46 43.28 -19.26
N ASP A 9 -36.48 43.81 -18.04
CA ASP A 9 -35.27 44.16 -17.30
C ASP A 9 -34.59 42.87 -16.84
N GLN A 10 -33.54 42.48 -17.57
CA GLN A 10 -32.60 41.48 -17.13
C GLN A 10 -31.77 42.07 -15.97
N THR A 11 -32.07 41.64 -14.74
CA THR A 11 -31.24 42.01 -13.57
C THR A 11 -29.82 41.46 -13.75
N PRO A 12 -28.78 42.31 -13.74
CA PRO A 12 -27.41 41.83 -13.81
C PRO A 12 -27.09 41.08 -12.52
N ILE A 13 -26.65 39.83 -12.65
CA ILE A 13 -26.16 39.01 -11.55
C ILE A 13 -24.97 39.73 -10.93
N ARG A 14 -25.19 40.38 -9.79
CA ARG A 14 -24.15 41.09 -9.04
C ARG A 14 -23.34 40.04 -8.27
N THR A 15 -22.33 39.48 -8.92
CA THR A 15 -21.37 38.59 -8.26
C THR A 15 -20.63 39.38 -7.18
N THR A 16 -20.88 39.05 -5.92
CA THR A 16 -20.08 39.56 -4.81
C THR A 16 -18.61 39.20 -5.03
N PRO A 17 -17.66 40.12 -4.78
CA PRO A 17 -16.23 39.90 -5.07
C PRO A 17 -15.67 38.64 -4.39
N ALA A 18 -16.25 38.24 -3.25
CA ALA A 18 -15.94 36.98 -2.56
C ALA A 18 -16.17 35.73 -3.43
N VAL A 19 -17.21 35.71 -4.28
CA VAL A 19 -17.52 34.57 -5.17
C VAL A 19 -16.49 34.47 -6.28
N GLY A 20 -16.06 35.61 -6.82
CA GLY A 20 -15.01 35.66 -7.85
C GLY A 20 -13.68 35.10 -7.34
N VAL A 21 -13.27 35.46 -6.13
CA VAL A 21 -12.03 34.97 -5.51
C VAL A 21 -12.10 33.46 -5.28
N VAL A 22 -13.21 32.93 -4.77
CA VAL A 22 -13.37 31.49 -4.53
C VAL A 22 -13.30 30.71 -5.84
N VAL A 23 -13.97 31.17 -6.89
CA VAL A 23 -13.95 30.51 -8.21
C VAL A 23 -12.54 30.49 -8.80
N VAL A 24 -11.79 31.59 -8.71
CA VAL A 24 -10.40 31.64 -9.19
C VAL A 24 -9.50 30.70 -8.40
N VAL A 25 -9.65 30.65 -7.07
CA VAL A 25 -8.87 29.73 -6.22
C VAL A 25 -9.19 28.27 -6.55
N VAL A 26 -10.46 27.92 -6.71
CA VAL A 26 -10.87 26.56 -7.10
C VAL A 26 -10.32 26.20 -8.49
N LEU A 27 -10.42 27.11 -9.47
CA LEU A 27 -9.85 26.91 -10.80
C LEU A 27 -8.34 26.68 -10.73
N LEU A 28 -7.60 27.48 -9.95
CA LEU A 28 -6.17 27.29 -9.75
C LEU A 28 -5.87 25.93 -9.12
N VAL A 29 -6.57 25.53 -8.05
CA VAL A 29 -6.36 24.23 -7.39
C VAL A 29 -6.65 23.06 -8.34
N VAL A 30 -7.71 23.14 -9.14
CA VAL A 30 -8.09 22.09 -10.10
C VAL A 30 -7.11 22.06 -11.28
N SER A 31 -6.71 23.22 -11.82
CA SER A 31 -5.78 23.31 -12.95
C SER A 31 -4.36 22.89 -12.59
N PHE A 32 -3.88 23.21 -11.38
CA PHE A 32 -2.54 22.84 -10.93
C PHE A 32 -2.45 21.42 -10.37
N LYS A 33 -3.57 20.69 -10.25
CA LYS A 33 -3.65 19.28 -9.78
C LYS A 33 -2.58 18.96 -8.72
N PRO A 34 -2.64 19.56 -7.52
CA PRO A 34 -1.60 19.39 -6.50
C PRO A 34 -1.36 17.93 -6.12
N TRP A 35 -2.34 17.05 -6.34
CA TRP A 35 -2.24 15.59 -6.18
C TRP A 35 -1.23 14.90 -7.11
N THR A 36 -0.70 15.60 -8.11
CA THR A 36 0.39 15.11 -8.98
C THR A 36 1.78 15.43 -8.44
N LEU A 37 1.89 16.33 -7.45
CA LEU A 37 3.19 16.64 -6.83
C LEU A 37 3.65 15.45 -5.98
N VAL A 38 4.94 15.14 -6.05
CA VAL A 38 5.59 14.03 -5.33
C VAL A 38 5.29 14.03 -3.83
N ALA A 39 5.18 15.21 -3.22
CA ALA A 39 4.88 15.36 -1.81
C ALA A 39 3.49 14.81 -1.41
N TRP A 40 2.51 14.92 -2.31
CA TRP A 40 1.08 14.61 -2.07
C TRP A 40 0.64 13.26 -2.64
N GLN A 41 1.56 12.44 -3.15
CA GLN A 41 1.24 11.06 -3.53
C GLN A 41 0.85 10.25 -2.27
N SER A 42 -0.19 9.42 -2.38
CA SER A 42 -0.58 8.47 -1.32
C SER A 42 0.56 7.49 -1.03
N ARG A 43 0.64 7.03 0.22
CA ARG A 43 1.64 6.07 0.71
C ARG A 43 0.96 4.91 1.44
N ASP A 44 -0.29 4.65 1.08
CA ASP A 44 -1.19 3.77 1.82
C ASP A 44 -1.22 2.36 1.22
N ASP A 45 -0.49 2.11 0.11
CA ASP A 45 -0.46 0.83 -0.59
C ASP A 45 -0.02 -0.33 0.33
N LEU A 46 1.00 -0.15 1.17
CA LEU A 46 1.41 -1.20 2.11
C LEU A 46 0.36 -1.46 3.20
N GLU A 47 -0.43 -0.45 3.56
CA GLU A 47 -1.56 -0.63 4.46
C GLU A 47 -2.65 -1.47 3.79
N ALA A 48 -2.98 -1.15 2.53
CA ALA A 48 -3.93 -1.92 1.74
C ALA A 48 -3.46 -3.37 1.52
N ILE A 49 -2.16 -3.59 1.27
CA ILE A 49 -1.57 -4.93 1.17
C ILE A 49 -1.70 -5.68 2.50
N ALA A 50 -1.43 -5.04 3.63
CA ALA A 50 -1.64 -5.67 4.95
C ALA A 50 -3.12 -6.06 5.17
N GLN A 51 -4.07 -5.21 4.75
CA GLN A 51 -5.50 -5.53 4.81
C GLN A 51 -5.83 -6.75 3.95
N ASN A 52 -5.29 -6.81 2.74
CA ASN A 52 -5.51 -7.91 1.80
C ASN A 52 -4.91 -9.22 2.34
N ILE A 53 -3.69 -9.20 2.89
CA ILE A 53 -3.08 -10.38 3.55
C ILE A 53 -4.02 -10.93 4.62
N LEU A 54 -4.52 -10.08 5.52
CA LEU A 54 -5.42 -10.52 6.58
C LEU A 54 -6.78 -11.00 6.03
N ALA A 55 -7.29 -10.39 4.97
CA ALA A 55 -8.53 -10.82 4.32
C ALA A 55 -8.37 -12.20 3.67
N ASP A 56 -7.26 -12.42 2.94
CA ASP A 56 -6.95 -13.69 2.28
C ASP A 56 -6.79 -14.82 3.30
N LEU A 57 -6.06 -14.57 4.39
CA LEU A 57 -5.89 -15.56 5.47
C LEU A 57 -7.22 -15.92 6.14
N ARG A 58 -8.14 -14.97 6.30
CA ARG A 58 -9.48 -15.26 6.85
C ARG A 58 -10.33 -16.06 5.86
N SER A 59 -10.12 -15.85 4.56
CA SER A 59 -10.85 -16.55 3.50
C SER A 59 -10.40 -18.00 3.30
N GLU A 60 -9.18 -18.36 3.73
CA GLU A 60 -8.63 -19.73 3.63
C GLU A 60 -9.37 -20.78 4.50
N SER A 61 -10.47 -20.41 5.17
CA SER A 61 -11.52 -21.30 5.73
C SER A 61 -11.11 -22.27 6.85
N ASP A 62 -9.83 -22.34 7.23
CA ASP A 62 -9.43 -22.98 8.47
C ASP A 62 -9.49 -21.95 9.61
N ILE A 63 -10.09 -22.35 10.72
CA ILE A 63 -10.42 -21.57 11.95
C ILE A 63 -9.18 -20.92 12.63
N ARG A 64 -8.01 -20.99 11.98
CA ARG A 64 -6.67 -20.66 12.49
C ARG A 64 -6.08 -19.39 11.91
N SER A 65 -6.86 -18.58 11.18
CA SER A 65 -6.35 -17.31 10.63
C SER A 65 -5.81 -16.38 11.72
N GLU A 66 -6.49 -16.28 12.87
CA GLU A 66 -6.04 -15.50 14.03
C GLU A 66 -4.85 -16.16 14.77
N GLU A 67 -4.67 -17.46 14.57
CA GLU A 67 -3.57 -18.27 15.13
C GLU A 67 -2.35 -18.33 14.20
N ALA A 68 -2.46 -17.78 12.98
CA ALA A 68 -1.38 -17.74 12.02
C ALA A 68 -0.27 -16.80 12.49
N ILE A 69 0.98 -17.25 12.43
CA ILE A 69 2.13 -16.42 12.80
C ILE A 69 2.66 -15.74 11.54
N LEU A 70 2.65 -14.41 11.52
CA LEU A 70 3.15 -13.60 10.41
C LEU A 70 4.54 -13.07 10.73
N TYR A 71 5.54 -13.63 10.08
CA TYR A 71 6.90 -13.15 10.13
C TYR A 71 7.16 -12.17 8.99
N THR A 72 7.72 -11.00 9.29
CA THR A 72 8.03 -9.97 8.29
C THR A 72 9.53 -9.76 8.22
N TYR A 73 10.14 -10.03 7.05
CA TYR A 73 11.57 -9.84 6.84
C TYR A 73 11.83 -8.48 6.19
N ALA A 74 12.70 -7.66 6.78
CA ALA A 74 13.15 -6.36 6.26
C ALA A 74 12.06 -5.37 5.78
N GLU A 75 10.78 -5.57 6.11
CA GLU A 75 9.66 -4.72 5.72
C GLU A 75 8.96 -4.09 6.95
N PRO A 76 9.56 -3.07 7.59
CA PRO A 76 9.05 -2.54 8.85
C PRO A 76 7.64 -1.95 8.73
N ALA A 77 7.31 -1.31 7.61
CA ALA A 77 5.99 -0.72 7.40
C ALA A 77 4.88 -1.77 7.41
N LEU A 78 5.06 -2.90 6.71
CA LEU A 78 4.09 -4.00 6.71
C LEU A 78 3.90 -4.57 8.12
N PHE A 79 5.00 -4.78 8.86
CA PHE A 79 4.91 -5.25 10.25
C PHE A 79 4.02 -4.32 11.11
N TYR A 80 4.23 -3.01 11.03
CA TYR A 80 3.43 -2.05 11.80
C TYR A 80 1.97 -2.00 11.36
N TYR A 81 1.67 -2.08 10.06
CA TYR A 81 0.30 -2.10 9.57
C TYR A 81 -0.45 -3.37 9.99
N LEU A 82 0.17 -4.55 9.90
CA LEU A 82 -0.43 -5.81 10.35
C LEU A 82 -0.75 -5.76 11.85
N LYS A 83 0.17 -5.22 12.65
CA LYS A 83 -0.03 -5.03 14.09
C LYS A 83 -1.13 -4.00 14.40
N ALA A 84 -1.16 -2.88 13.69
CA ALA A 84 -2.18 -1.84 13.85
C ALA A 84 -3.58 -2.33 13.48
N GLN A 85 -3.69 -3.25 12.52
CA GLN A 85 -4.92 -3.90 12.11
C GLN A 85 -5.36 -5.04 13.06
N GLY A 86 -4.64 -5.25 14.17
CA GLY A 86 -5.03 -6.12 15.26
C GLY A 86 -4.59 -7.58 15.12
N HIS A 87 -3.69 -7.92 14.19
CA HIS A 87 -3.16 -9.28 14.11
C HIS A 87 -2.18 -9.53 15.27
N PRO A 88 -2.48 -10.44 16.22
CA PRO A 88 -1.73 -10.55 17.47
C PRO A 88 -0.37 -11.24 17.29
N LEU A 89 -0.26 -12.14 16.33
CA LEU A 89 0.93 -13.00 16.11
C LEU A 89 1.75 -12.47 14.94
N THR A 90 2.26 -11.24 15.08
CA THR A 90 3.19 -10.63 14.12
C THR A 90 4.59 -10.51 14.71
N GLY A 91 5.62 -10.79 13.93
CA GLY A 91 7.01 -10.66 14.36
C GLY A 91 7.95 -10.18 13.25
N PRO A 92 8.74 -9.11 13.45
CA PRO A 92 9.81 -8.80 12.53
C PRO A 92 10.92 -9.84 12.71
N VAL A 93 11.52 -10.30 11.61
CA VAL A 93 12.62 -11.28 11.65
C VAL A 93 13.85 -10.73 10.91
N ALA A 94 15.02 -11.09 11.43
CA ALA A 94 16.32 -10.77 10.82
C ALA A 94 16.98 -12.01 10.17
N ASP A 95 16.50 -13.20 10.52
CA ASP A 95 16.94 -14.49 10.00
C ASP A 95 15.74 -15.43 9.80
N LEU A 96 16.03 -16.63 9.27
CA LEU A 96 15.02 -17.67 9.01
C LEU A 96 15.07 -18.80 10.06
N GLU A 97 15.68 -18.58 11.23
CA GLU A 97 15.78 -19.61 12.28
C GLU A 97 14.43 -19.97 12.89
N PHE A 98 13.43 -19.09 12.78
CA PHE A 98 12.05 -19.35 13.21
C PHE A 98 11.49 -20.65 12.58
N LEU A 99 11.98 -21.04 11.40
CA LEU A 99 11.64 -22.29 10.72
C LEU A 99 11.90 -23.54 11.58
N ASN A 100 12.81 -23.46 12.55
CA ASN A 100 13.13 -24.56 13.45
C ASN A 100 12.14 -24.69 14.62
N SER A 101 11.28 -23.69 14.81
CA SER A 101 10.30 -23.60 15.90
C SER A 101 8.84 -23.71 15.44
N ILE A 102 8.61 -23.94 14.15
CA ILE A 102 7.26 -24.05 13.58
C ILE A 102 6.61 -25.34 14.07
N THR A 103 5.35 -25.23 14.49
CA THR A 103 4.53 -26.37 14.91
C THR A 103 3.35 -26.54 13.96
N ALA A 104 2.81 -27.76 13.85
CA ALA A 104 1.61 -28.02 13.04
C ALA A 104 0.33 -27.37 13.60
N GLN A 105 0.41 -26.77 14.80
CA GLN A 105 -0.73 -26.14 15.45
C GLN A 105 -0.98 -24.71 14.93
N ASN A 106 0.07 -23.99 14.56
CA ASN A 106 -0.05 -22.60 14.12
C ASN A 106 0.64 -22.45 12.77
N PRO A 107 -0.09 -22.18 11.67
CA PRO A 107 0.53 -21.99 10.38
C PRO A 107 1.43 -20.75 10.43
N ALA A 108 2.67 -20.89 10.00
CA ALA A 108 3.64 -19.80 9.95
C ALA A 108 3.79 -19.30 8.52
N TYR A 109 3.73 -17.99 8.36
CA TYR A 109 3.90 -17.31 7.09
C TYR A 109 5.09 -16.35 7.14
N LEU A 110 5.77 -16.22 6.02
CA LEU A 110 6.85 -15.27 5.80
C LEU A 110 6.41 -14.25 4.76
N ILE A 111 6.48 -12.98 5.13
CA ILE A 111 6.17 -11.83 4.27
C ILE A 111 7.50 -11.21 3.84
N VAL A 112 7.70 -11.14 2.52
CA VAL A 112 8.92 -10.66 1.87
C VAL A 112 8.54 -9.56 0.91
N GLY A 113 9.00 -8.34 1.15
CA GLY A 113 8.80 -7.22 0.24
C GLY A 113 10.06 -6.85 -0.54
N PRO A 114 10.04 -5.70 -1.23
CA PRO A 114 11.13 -5.25 -2.10
C PRO A 114 12.46 -5.05 -1.36
N HIS A 115 12.45 -4.59 -0.11
CA HIS A 115 13.66 -4.39 0.68
C HIS A 115 14.32 -5.71 1.04
N ALA A 116 13.53 -6.74 1.36
CA ALA A 116 14.04 -8.10 1.58
C ALA A 116 14.59 -8.69 0.28
N ALA A 117 13.91 -8.49 -0.85
CA ALA A 117 14.38 -8.96 -2.15
C ALA A 117 15.74 -8.33 -2.53
N ALA A 118 15.95 -7.06 -2.20
CA ALA A 118 17.20 -6.34 -2.43
C ALA A 118 18.32 -6.68 -1.43
N ASP A 119 18.03 -7.38 -0.32
CA ASP A 119 19.01 -7.73 0.71
C ASP A 119 19.82 -9.00 0.34
N PRO A 120 21.14 -8.91 0.10
CA PRO A 120 21.97 -10.07 -0.19
C PRO A 120 22.02 -11.11 0.94
N ASN A 121 21.85 -10.69 2.19
CA ASN A 121 21.85 -11.59 3.34
C ASN A 121 20.56 -12.43 3.35
N PHE A 122 19.41 -11.83 3.02
CA PHE A 122 18.18 -12.58 2.83
C PHE A 122 18.36 -13.65 1.76
N GLN A 123 18.88 -13.30 0.58
CA GLN A 123 19.06 -14.26 -0.51
C GLN A 123 19.95 -15.44 -0.13
N LYS A 124 21.06 -15.19 0.58
CA LYS A 124 21.96 -16.23 1.09
C LYS A 124 21.29 -17.17 2.08
N GLN A 125 20.40 -16.65 2.94
CA GLN A 125 19.69 -17.42 3.94
C GLN A 125 18.48 -18.16 3.35
N PHE A 126 17.77 -17.55 2.41
CA PHE A 126 16.53 -18.07 1.83
C PHE A 126 16.79 -19.19 0.82
N ALA A 127 17.83 -19.06 -0.02
CA ALA A 127 18.18 -20.07 -1.02
C ALA A 127 18.25 -21.52 -0.48
N PRO A 128 18.97 -21.82 0.62
CA PRO A 128 19.07 -23.19 1.14
C PRO A 128 17.78 -23.73 1.76
N VAL A 129 16.83 -22.86 2.13
CA VAL A 129 15.56 -23.26 2.78
C VAL A 129 14.34 -23.02 1.90
N ARG A 130 14.53 -22.62 0.63
CA ARG A 130 13.46 -22.25 -0.30
C ARG A 130 12.40 -23.34 -0.46
N ASP A 131 12.80 -24.61 -0.45
CA ASP A 131 11.91 -25.76 -0.61
C ASP A 131 10.98 -25.98 0.59
N ARG A 132 11.30 -25.37 1.74
CA ARG A 132 10.47 -25.35 2.95
C ARG A 132 9.38 -24.28 2.90
N PHE A 133 9.29 -23.53 1.80
CA PHE A 133 8.29 -22.49 1.61
C PHE A 133 7.44 -22.74 0.36
N GLU A 134 6.14 -22.53 0.54
CA GLU A 134 5.16 -22.45 -0.54
C GLU A 134 4.80 -21.00 -0.79
N LEU A 135 4.85 -20.55 -2.04
CA LEU A 135 4.33 -19.23 -2.39
C LEU A 135 2.80 -19.30 -2.40
N VAL A 136 2.16 -18.57 -1.49
CA VAL A 136 0.69 -18.52 -1.38
C VAL A 136 0.12 -17.39 -2.21
N HIS A 137 0.74 -16.21 -2.12
CA HIS A 137 0.26 -15.03 -2.82
C HIS A 137 1.38 -14.05 -3.17
N SER A 138 1.12 -13.22 -4.19
CA SER A 138 1.95 -12.08 -4.58
C SER A 138 1.06 -10.85 -4.72
N TYR A 139 1.36 -9.81 -3.95
CA TYR A 139 0.66 -8.53 -3.98
C TYR A 139 1.48 -7.50 -4.75
N ASP A 140 0.84 -6.73 -5.63
CA ASP A 140 1.49 -5.66 -6.36
C ASP A 140 1.60 -4.41 -5.47
N TYR A 141 2.82 -4.04 -5.09
CA TYR A 141 3.11 -2.80 -4.39
C TYR A 141 3.56 -1.72 -5.37
N SER A 142 2.92 -0.55 -5.37
CA SER A 142 3.30 0.59 -6.20
C SER A 142 3.98 1.67 -5.36
N PRO A 143 5.31 1.61 -5.13
CA PRO A 143 5.98 2.60 -4.30
C PRO A 143 5.82 4.01 -4.87
N SER A 144 5.50 4.98 -3.99
CA SER A 144 5.47 6.39 -4.36
C SER A 144 6.82 6.84 -4.95
N LEU A 145 6.82 7.89 -5.77
CA LEU A 145 8.04 8.39 -6.39
C LEU A 145 9.10 8.77 -5.34
N LEU A 146 8.69 9.30 -4.19
CA LEU A 146 9.61 9.62 -3.10
C LEU A 146 10.31 8.37 -2.55
N VAL A 147 9.58 7.27 -2.37
CA VAL A 147 10.13 5.99 -1.89
C VAL A 147 11.10 5.43 -2.92
N ARG A 148 10.71 5.43 -4.19
CA ARG A 148 11.55 4.96 -5.31
C ARG A 148 12.86 5.75 -5.43
N LEU A 149 12.80 7.07 -5.26
CA LEU A 149 14.00 7.92 -5.27
C LEU A 149 14.96 7.59 -4.13
N ASN A 150 14.44 7.13 -2.99
CA ASN A 150 15.26 6.73 -1.84
C ASN A 150 15.86 5.32 -1.98
N GLN A 151 15.26 4.44 -2.81
CA GLN A 151 15.67 3.04 -3.00
C GLN A 151 16.72 2.82 -4.10
N ALA A 152 17.16 3.86 -4.80
CA ALA A 152 17.76 3.79 -6.14
C ALA A 152 18.89 2.74 -6.36
N SER A 153 18.66 1.82 -7.30
CA SER A 153 19.49 1.73 -8.50
C SER A 153 18.70 2.31 -9.69
N PRO A 154 19.22 3.30 -10.44
CA PRO A 154 18.44 4.08 -11.42
C PRO A 154 17.96 3.35 -12.69
N GLY A 155 18.17 2.03 -12.80
CA GLY A 155 18.08 1.29 -14.05
C GLY A 155 16.79 0.49 -14.27
N ASP A 156 16.22 -0.11 -13.21
CA ASP A 156 15.07 -1.00 -13.34
C ASP A 156 13.82 -0.35 -12.76
N VAL A 157 13.13 0.38 -13.63
CA VAL A 157 11.92 1.14 -13.31
C VAL A 157 10.70 0.24 -13.48
N SER A 158 10.64 -0.89 -12.76
CA SER A 158 9.33 -1.50 -12.56
C SER A 158 8.48 -0.50 -11.76
N LYS A 159 7.28 -0.20 -12.24
CA LYS A 159 6.34 0.68 -11.51
C LYS A 159 5.76 -0.03 -10.28
N THR A 160 5.80 -1.35 -10.30
CA THR A 160 5.30 -2.23 -9.26
C THR A 160 6.41 -3.16 -8.79
N GLU A 161 6.43 -3.43 -7.50
CA GLU A 161 7.34 -4.37 -6.86
C GLU A 161 6.49 -5.39 -6.10
N PRO A 162 6.86 -6.68 -6.07
CA PRO A 162 6.03 -7.67 -5.41
C PRO A 162 6.23 -7.65 -3.89
N VAL A 163 5.15 -7.83 -3.15
CA VAL A 163 5.15 -8.32 -1.77
C VAL A 163 4.69 -9.77 -1.81
N LEU A 164 5.56 -10.68 -1.40
CA LEU A 164 5.36 -12.12 -1.47
C LEU A 164 4.96 -12.67 -0.11
N LEU A 165 3.91 -13.48 -0.10
CA LEU A 165 3.44 -14.23 1.06
C LEU A 165 3.79 -15.70 0.87
N TYR A 166 4.68 -16.20 1.71
CA TYR A 166 5.06 -17.60 1.75
C TYR A 166 4.44 -18.30 2.95
N ARG A 167 4.00 -19.54 2.79
CA ARG A 167 3.64 -20.46 3.87
C ARG A 167 4.79 -21.41 4.13
N ALA A 168 5.20 -21.55 5.38
CA ALA A 168 6.20 -22.53 5.76
C ALA A 168 5.60 -23.95 5.80
N ARG A 169 6.40 -24.94 5.39
CA ARG A 169 6.07 -26.37 5.33
C ARG A 169 6.74 -27.16 6.46
#